data_AF-A0A401FML6-F1
#
_entry.id   AF-A0A401FML6-F1
#
_cell.length_a   1.000
_cell.length_b   1.000
_cell.length_c   1.000
_cell.angle_alpha   90.00
_cell.angle_beta   90.00
_cell.angle_gamma   90.00
#
_symmetry.space_group_name_H-M   'P 1'
#
loop_
_entity.id
_entity.type
_entity.pdbx_description
1 polymer ?
#
loop_
_entity_poly.entity_id
_entity_poly.type
_entity_poly.pdbx_seq_one_letter_code
_entity_poly.pdbx_strand_id
1 'polypeptide(L)'
;MKRQKRFEELEKRPIHEDGFVKEWPDEGLVAMMGPNDPKPSIKVENGIVTELDGKKREDFDLIDMYIATYGIELSNAEKVMAMDSVQIAHMLVDPNVSRKEIIDITTAMTPAKAEEVISKLNFGEMIMATQKMRPRRTPATQCHVTNIRDNPVQIAADAADAALRGFQNKKLPQQLHVTLH
;
A
#
# COMPACT_ATOMS: atom_id res chain seq x y z
N MET A 1 -6.44 45.06 13.12
CA MET A 1 -6.26 44.79 11.68
C MET A 1 -7.62 44.52 11.05
N LYS A 2 -8.01 45.19 9.96
CA LYS A 2 -9.22 44.80 9.19
C LYS A 2 -8.90 43.53 8.41
N ARG A 3 -9.46 42.39 8.84
CA ARG A 3 -9.30 41.10 8.13
C ARG A 3 -10.36 40.98 7.03
N GLN A 4 -10.03 40.32 5.93
CA GLN A 4 -10.99 40.06 4.87
C GLN A 4 -11.98 38.97 5.31
N LYS A 5 -13.28 39.26 5.22
CA LYS A 5 -14.37 38.33 5.59
C LYS A 5 -14.27 36.96 4.89
N ARG A 6 -13.76 36.93 3.65
CA ARG A 6 -13.53 35.67 2.91
C ARG A 6 -12.59 34.71 3.67
N PHE A 7 -11.53 35.20 4.29
CA PHE A 7 -10.59 34.35 5.04
C PHE A 7 -11.19 33.87 6.37
N GLU A 8 -12.02 34.70 7.01
CA GLU A 8 -12.76 34.29 8.21
C GLU A 8 -13.75 33.15 7.92
N GLU A 9 -14.35 33.13 6.73
CA GLU A 9 -15.20 32.02 6.27
C GLU A 9 -14.39 30.78 5.87
N LEU A 10 -13.23 30.97 5.23
CA LEU A 10 -12.36 29.86 4.85
C LEU A 10 -11.82 29.12 6.08
N GLU A 11 -11.36 29.83 7.10
CA GLU A 11 -10.79 29.25 8.33
C GLU A 11 -11.80 28.43 9.14
N LYS A 12 -13.08 28.71 9.00
CA LYS A 12 -14.16 27.95 9.65
C LYS A 12 -14.52 26.66 8.91
N ARG A 13 -13.90 26.37 7.77
CA ARG A 13 -14.17 25.14 7.03
C ARG A 13 -13.60 23.94 7.79
N PRO A 14 -14.31 22.81 7.87
CA PRO A 14 -13.86 21.62 8.61
C PRO A 14 -12.49 21.09 8.19
N ILE A 15 -12.05 21.32 6.95
CA ILE A 15 -10.71 20.92 6.47
C ILE A 15 -9.57 21.49 7.35
N HIS A 16 -9.79 22.61 8.04
CA HIS A 16 -8.78 23.19 8.93
C HIS A 16 -8.66 22.49 10.28
N GLU A 17 -9.53 21.52 10.58
CA GLU A 17 -9.42 20.62 11.72
C GLU A 17 -8.51 19.41 11.41
N ASP A 18 -8.17 19.19 10.13
CA ASP A 18 -7.27 18.11 9.70
C ASP A 18 -5.80 18.43 10.06
N GLY A 19 -5.07 17.41 10.49
CA GLY A 19 -3.67 17.52 10.87
C GLY A 19 -2.72 17.52 9.66
N PHE A 20 -2.46 18.69 9.07
CA PHE A 20 -1.44 18.83 8.04
C PHE A 20 -0.06 19.08 8.66
N VAL A 21 0.90 18.22 8.33
CA VAL A 21 2.30 18.36 8.73
C VAL A 21 3.18 18.51 7.48
N LYS A 22 4.33 19.17 7.65
CA LYS A 22 5.39 19.15 6.64
C LYS A 22 6.10 17.81 6.69
N GLU A 23 6.69 17.41 5.57
CA GLU A 23 7.52 16.22 5.49
C GLU A 23 8.68 16.28 6.50
N TRP A 24 8.98 15.13 7.12
CA TRP A 24 10.09 14.95 8.05
C TRP A 24 10.78 13.61 7.79
N PRO A 25 11.76 13.56 6.86
CA PRO A 25 12.39 12.32 6.41
C PRO A 25 13.13 11.54 7.51
N ASP A 26 13.73 12.23 8.48
CA ASP A 26 14.51 11.59 9.55
C ASP A 26 13.63 10.72 10.47
N GLU A 27 12.34 11.05 10.58
CA GLU A 27 11.35 10.30 11.38
C GLU A 27 10.38 9.48 10.50
N GLY A 28 10.66 9.37 9.19
CA GLY A 28 9.84 8.61 8.25
C GLY A 28 8.48 9.26 7.92
N LEU A 29 8.28 10.55 8.21
CA LEU A 29 7.06 11.28 7.81
C LEU A 29 7.18 11.78 6.37
N VAL A 30 7.29 10.84 5.45
CA VAL A 30 7.29 11.05 4.00
C VAL A 30 6.38 9.98 3.39
N ALA A 31 5.55 10.37 2.42
CA ALA A 31 4.56 9.46 1.88
C ALA A 31 5.18 8.37 0.97
N MET A 32 6.11 8.76 0.10
CA MET A 32 6.78 7.90 -0.88
C MET A 32 8.08 8.58 -1.36
N MET A 33 9.04 7.79 -1.86
CA MET A 33 10.29 8.26 -2.48
C MET A 33 11.08 9.22 -1.59
N GLY A 34 11.19 8.86 -0.31
CA GLY A 34 11.99 9.59 0.65
C GLY A 34 13.48 9.58 0.29
N PRO A 35 14.24 10.60 0.71
CA PRO A 35 15.67 10.69 0.43
C PRO A 35 16.49 9.57 1.08
N ASN A 36 15.93 8.91 2.10
CA ASN A 36 16.56 7.82 2.85
C ASN A 36 16.15 6.43 2.34
N ASP A 37 15.24 6.35 1.36
CA ASP A 37 14.78 5.08 0.82
C ASP A 37 15.91 4.41 0.01
N PRO A 38 16.05 3.08 0.13
CA PRO A 38 17.13 2.37 -0.55
C PRO A 38 16.93 2.37 -2.06
N LYS A 39 18.05 2.28 -2.79
CA LYS A 39 17.99 2.05 -4.23
C LYS A 39 17.67 0.59 -4.51
N PRO A 40 16.83 0.30 -5.52
CA PRO A 40 16.51 -1.08 -5.89
C PRO A 40 17.76 -1.87 -6.28
N SER A 41 18.02 -2.98 -5.61
CA SER A 41 19.08 -3.93 -6.00
C SER A 41 18.79 -5.33 -5.50
N ILE A 42 19.31 -6.34 -6.20
CA ILE A 42 19.30 -7.72 -5.72
C ILE A 42 20.57 -8.43 -6.19
N LYS A 43 21.09 -9.34 -5.36
CA LYS A 43 22.10 -10.32 -5.78
C LYS A 43 21.72 -11.70 -5.28
N VAL A 44 21.84 -12.69 -6.15
CA VAL A 44 21.52 -14.08 -5.84
C VAL A 44 22.76 -14.95 -6.09
N GLU A 45 23.20 -15.66 -5.06
CA GLU A 45 24.33 -16.60 -5.15
C GLU A 45 23.86 -17.98 -4.69
N ASN A 46 24.01 -18.99 -5.54
CA ASN A 46 23.60 -20.37 -5.26
C ASN A 46 22.13 -20.50 -4.81
N GLY A 47 21.24 -19.68 -5.37
CA GLY A 47 19.81 -19.64 -5.02
C GLY A 47 19.51 -18.95 -3.68
N ILE A 48 20.47 -18.23 -3.11
CA ILE A 48 20.33 -17.48 -1.86
C ILE A 48 20.55 -15.99 -2.15
N VAL A 49 19.63 -15.13 -1.70
CA VAL A 49 19.78 -13.68 -1.81
C VAL A 49 20.89 -13.20 -0.87
N THR A 50 21.96 -12.64 -1.43
CA THR A 50 23.13 -12.09 -0.71
C THR A 50 23.09 -10.58 -0.55
N GLU A 51 22.29 -9.87 -1.36
CA GLU A 51 22.02 -8.44 -1.26
C GLU A 51 20.56 -8.17 -1.62
N LEU A 52 19.90 -7.28 -0.88
CA LEU A 52 18.52 -6.82 -1.11
C LEU A 52 18.47 -5.31 -0.87
N ASP A 53 18.07 -4.54 -1.89
CA ASP A 53 17.87 -3.09 -1.84
C ASP A 53 19.03 -2.33 -1.16
N GLY A 54 20.25 -2.62 -1.62
CA GLY A 54 21.50 -2.02 -1.13
C GLY A 54 21.99 -2.55 0.22
N LYS A 55 21.24 -3.43 0.88
CA LYS A 55 21.60 -4.06 2.15
C LYS A 55 22.20 -5.44 1.92
N LYS A 56 23.28 -5.76 2.62
CA LYS A 56 23.89 -7.10 2.54
C LYS A 56 23.17 -8.08 3.47
N ARG A 57 23.23 -9.37 3.14
CA ARG A 57 22.62 -10.43 3.94
C ARG A 57 23.06 -10.45 5.40
N GLU A 58 24.31 -10.06 5.69
CA GLU A 58 24.84 -9.97 7.05
C GLU A 58 24.14 -8.91 7.91
N ASP A 59 23.55 -7.90 7.27
CA ASP A 59 22.84 -6.80 7.93
C ASP A 59 21.31 -6.98 7.91
N PHE A 60 20.81 -8.07 7.33
CA PHE A 60 19.37 -8.32 7.23
C PHE A 60 18.72 -8.44 8.60
N ASP A 61 17.61 -7.73 8.76
CA ASP A 61 16.71 -7.95 9.88
C ASP A 61 15.72 -9.09 9.57
N LEU A 62 14.75 -9.30 10.46
CA LEU A 62 13.75 -10.36 10.29
C LEU A 62 12.84 -10.15 9.07
N ILE A 63 12.56 -8.90 8.69
CA ILE A 63 11.73 -8.56 7.54
C ILE A 63 12.53 -8.82 6.27
N ASP A 64 13.76 -8.32 6.20
CA ASP A 64 14.67 -8.54 5.07
C ASP A 64 14.88 -10.03 4.83
N MET A 65 15.18 -10.80 5.89
CA MET A 65 15.36 -12.24 5.80
C MET A 65 14.11 -12.95 5.30
N TYR A 66 12.92 -12.55 5.75
CA TYR A 66 11.67 -13.17 5.32
C TYR A 66 11.39 -12.89 3.84
N ILE A 67 11.53 -11.64 3.40
CA ILE A 67 11.33 -11.25 2.00
C ILE A 67 12.35 -11.94 1.10
N ALA A 68 13.62 -11.91 1.47
CA ALA A 68 14.71 -12.53 0.73
C ALA A 68 14.57 -14.05 0.60
N THR A 69 13.92 -14.71 1.57
CA THR A 69 13.77 -16.18 1.58
C THR A 69 12.46 -16.65 0.93
N TYR A 70 11.37 -15.88 1.07
CA TYR A 70 10.02 -16.33 0.72
C TYR A 70 9.22 -15.36 -0.16
N GLY A 71 9.64 -14.11 -0.25
CA GLY A 71 8.85 -13.03 -0.85
C GLY A 71 9.12 -12.78 -2.34
N ILE A 72 10.23 -13.28 -2.87
CA ILE A 72 10.71 -12.96 -4.23
C ILE A 72 10.93 -14.24 -5.04
N GLU A 73 10.37 -14.27 -6.24
CA GLU A 73 10.62 -15.31 -7.23
C GLU A 73 12.01 -15.12 -7.85
N LEU A 74 12.99 -15.90 -7.36
CA LEU A 74 14.40 -15.72 -7.68
C LEU A 74 14.74 -16.03 -9.15
N SER A 75 13.97 -16.88 -9.83
CA SER A 75 14.26 -17.28 -11.21
C SER A 75 14.24 -16.12 -12.21
N ASN A 76 13.49 -15.06 -11.93
CA ASN A 76 13.34 -13.89 -12.80
C ASN A 76 13.83 -12.58 -12.15
N ALA A 77 14.29 -12.63 -10.90
CA ALA A 77 14.57 -11.45 -10.10
C ALA A 77 15.63 -10.53 -10.72
N GLU A 78 16.80 -11.05 -11.08
CA GLU A 78 17.87 -10.23 -11.67
C GLU A 78 17.45 -9.59 -13.00
N LYS A 79 16.67 -10.32 -13.81
CA LYS A 79 16.14 -9.82 -15.08
C LYS A 79 15.15 -8.68 -14.84
N VAL A 80 14.21 -8.83 -13.91
CA VAL A 80 13.22 -7.79 -13.58
C VAL A 80 13.89 -6.57 -12.95
N MET A 81 14.90 -6.77 -12.12
CA MET A 81 15.65 -5.66 -11.51
C MET A 81 16.42 -4.84 -12.54
N ALA A 82 16.88 -5.47 -13.63
CA ALA A 82 17.52 -4.80 -14.76
C ALA A 82 16.55 -4.06 -15.71
N MET A 83 15.24 -4.35 -15.65
CA MET A 83 14.25 -3.64 -16.46
C MET A 83 14.07 -2.19 -15.98
N ASP A 84 13.80 -1.29 -16.92
CA ASP A 84 13.46 0.10 -16.58
C ASP A 84 12.10 0.16 -15.85
N SER A 85 12.08 0.85 -14.72
CA SER A 85 10.88 0.99 -13.88
C SER A 85 9.75 1.71 -14.62
N VAL A 86 10.07 2.64 -15.54
CA VAL A 86 9.06 3.30 -16.38
C VAL A 86 8.45 2.33 -17.38
N GLN A 87 9.24 1.43 -17.97
CA GLN A 87 8.71 0.40 -18.88
C GLN A 87 7.72 -0.52 -18.15
N ILE A 88 8.05 -0.94 -16.93
CA ILE A 88 7.14 -1.76 -16.13
C ILE A 88 5.86 -0.97 -15.77
N ALA A 89 6.01 0.31 -15.40
CA ALA A 89 4.88 1.19 -15.14
C ALA A 89 3.95 1.32 -16.37
N HIS A 90 4.50 1.43 -17.57
CA HIS A 90 3.71 1.40 -18.81
C HIS A 90 3.02 0.04 -19.02
N MET A 91 3.70 -1.08 -18.75
CA MET A 91 3.10 -2.41 -18.82
C MET A 91 1.91 -2.55 -17.85
N LEU A 92 1.95 -1.89 -16.69
CA LEU A 92 0.84 -1.88 -15.73
C LEU A 92 -0.43 -1.22 -16.27
N VAL A 93 -0.33 -0.26 -17.19
CA VAL A 93 -1.48 0.44 -17.78
C VAL A 93 -1.81 -0.01 -19.19
N ASP A 94 -0.89 -0.66 -19.91
CA ASP A 94 -1.13 -1.13 -21.27
C ASP A 94 -2.23 -2.22 -21.30
N PRO A 95 -3.35 -2.03 -22.01
CA PRO A 95 -4.40 -3.04 -22.11
C PRO A 95 -3.99 -4.29 -22.90
N ASN A 96 -2.93 -4.23 -23.70
CA ASN A 96 -2.44 -5.36 -24.49
C ASN A 96 -1.53 -6.29 -23.67
N VAL A 97 -1.01 -5.83 -22.53
CA VAL A 97 -0.22 -6.64 -21.61
C VAL A 97 -1.16 -7.28 -20.59
N SER A 98 -1.17 -8.61 -20.54
CA SER A 98 -2.06 -9.36 -19.67
C SER A 98 -1.66 -9.25 -18.19
N ARG A 99 -2.64 -9.47 -17.30
CA ARG A 99 -2.39 -9.55 -15.85
C ARG A 99 -1.35 -10.61 -15.50
N LYS A 100 -1.34 -11.75 -16.22
CA LYS A 100 -0.43 -12.87 -15.94
C LYS A 100 1.03 -12.45 -16.16
N GLU A 101 1.32 -11.81 -17.28
CA GLU A 101 2.68 -11.33 -17.60
C GLU A 101 3.18 -10.33 -16.54
N ILE A 102 2.31 -9.48 -16.02
CA ILE A 102 2.68 -8.52 -14.97
C ILE A 102 2.93 -9.23 -13.65
N ILE A 103 2.19 -10.29 -13.32
CA ILE A 103 2.44 -11.08 -12.11
C ILE A 103 3.85 -11.66 -12.13
N ASP A 104 4.24 -12.29 -13.24
CA ASP A 104 5.58 -12.91 -13.39
C ASP A 104 6.72 -11.88 -13.23
N ILE A 105 6.43 -10.60 -13.49
CA ILE A 105 7.35 -9.48 -13.24
C ILE A 105 7.28 -9.06 -11.76
N THR A 106 6.09 -8.72 -11.26
CA THR A 106 5.91 -8.15 -9.91
C THR A 106 6.29 -9.10 -8.77
N THR A 107 6.12 -10.42 -8.93
CA THR A 107 6.55 -11.40 -7.92
C THR A 107 8.07 -11.56 -7.85
N ALA A 108 8.80 -11.04 -8.82
CA ALA A 108 10.26 -11.07 -8.89
C ALA A 108 10.90 -9.72 -8.57
N MET A 109 10.11 -8.73 -8.13
CA MET A 109 10.61 -7.41 -7.70
C MET A 109 11.06 -7.42 -6.24
N THR A 110 12.02 -6.57 -5.93
CA THR A 110 12.29 -6.18 -4.55
C THR A 110 11.29 -5.12 -4.07
N PRO A 111 11.15 -4.91 -2.76
CA PRO A 111 10.30 -3.84 -2.21
C PRO A 111 10.60 -2.46 -2.80
N ALA A 112 11.88 -2.05 -2.85
CA ALA A 112 12.23 -0.74 -3.40
C ALA A 112 11.93 -0.65 -4.91
N LYS A 113 12.08 -1.75 -5.65
CA LYS A 113 11.72 -1.77 -7.08
C LYS A 113 10.22 -1.57 -7.29
N ALA A 114 9.40 -2.22 -6.46
CA ALA A 114 7.95 -2.07 -6.54
C ALA A 114 7.52 -0.62 -6.24
N GLU A 115 8.10 -0.01 -5.22
CA GLU A 115 7.86 1.41 -4.91
C GLU A 115 8.29 2.33 -6.08
N GLU A 116 9.49 2.11 -6.63
CA GLU A 116 10.01 2.89 -7.73
C GLU A 116 9.11 2.83 -8.98
N VAL A 117 8.53 1.66 -9.29
CA VAL A 117 7.59 1.50 -10.41
C VAL A 117 6.31 2.27 -10.16
N ILE A 118 5.72 2.14 -8.96
CA ILE A 118 4.47 2.83 -8.62
C ILE A 118 4.67 4.35 -8.61
N SER A 119 5.83 4.84 -8.19
CA SER A 119 6.13 6.29 -8.21
C SER A 119 6.22 6.89 -9.60
N LYS A 120 6.26 6.08 -10.67
CA LYS A 120 6.19 6.56 -12.06
C LYS A 120 4.75 6.77 -12.56
N LEU A 121 3.75 6.33 -11.79
CA LEU A 121 2.34 6.42 -12.18
C LEU A 121 1.69 7.63 -11.52
N ASN A 122 0.89 8.36 -12.28
CA ASN A 122 -0.06 9.31 -11.72
C ASN A 122 -1.33 8.59 -11.21
N PHE A 123 -2.20 9.31 -10.51
CA PHE A 123 -3.41 8.72 -9.91
C PHE A 123 -4.36 8.05 -10.92
N GLY A 124 -4.53 8.64 -12.11
CA GLY A 124 -5.38 8.07 -13.16
C GLY A 124 -4.82 6.75 -13.70
N GLU A 125 -3.50 6.69 -13.88
CA GLU A 125 -2.78 5.50 -14.28
C GLU A 125 -2.84 4.41 -13.19
N MET A 126 -2.71 4.78 -11.92
CA MET A 126 -2.88 3.84 -10.80
C MET A 126 -4.27 3.22 -10.77
N ILE A 127 -5.34 3.99 -11.05
CA ILE A 127 -6.70 3.44 -11.17
C ILE A 127 -6.75 2.41 -12.30
N MET A 128 -6.17 2.74 -13.47
CA MET A 128 -6.12 1.87 -14.64
C MET A 128 -5.33 0.57 -14.38
N ALA A 129 -4.20 0.67 -13.68
CA ALA A 129 -3.43 -0.50 -13.26
C ALA A 129 -4.21 -1.35 -12.25
N THR A 130 -4.85 -0.72 -11.27
CA THR A 130 -5.59 -1.42 -10.20
C THR A 130 -6.77 -2.22 -10.74
N GLN A 131 -7.53 -1.70 -11.72
CA GLN A 131 -8.62 -2.46 -12.34
C GLN A 131 -8.11 -3.72 -13.06
N LYS A 132 -6.95 -3.66 -13.71
CA LYS A 132 -6.34 -4.80 -14.41
C LYS A 132 -5.75 -5.81 -13.43
N MET A 133 -5.04 -5.35 -12.40
CA MET A 133 -4.32 -6.20 -11.46
C MET A 133 -5.21 -6.84 -10.40
N ARG A 134 -6.45 -6.34 -10.24
CA ARG A 134 -7.45 -6.88 -9.30
C ARG A 134 -7.59 -8.41 -9.44
N PRO A 135 -7.32 -9.20 -8.38
CA PRO A 135 -7.40 -10.66 -8.46
C PRO A 135 -8.81 -11.19 -8.72
N ARG A 136 -9.84 -10.51 -8.20
CA ARG A 136 -11.25 -10.86 -8.43
C ARG A 136 -11.86 -9.92 -9.45
N ARG A 137 -12.57 -10.49 -10.44
CA ARG A 137 -13.28 -9.72 -11.46
C ARG A 137 -14.33 -8.77 -10.84
N THR A 138 -15.15 -9.28 -9.93
CA THR A 138 -16.20 -8.49 -9.27
C THR A 138 -15.63 -7.85 -7.99
N PRO A 139 -15.61 -6.51 -7.88
CA PRO A 139 -15.30 -5.83 -6.64
C PRO A 139 -16.26 -6.27 -5.52
N ALA A 140 -15.76 -6.26 -4.28
CA ALA A 140 -16.59 -6.42 -3.10
C ALA A 140 -16.27 -5.31 -2.11
N THR A 141 -17.18 -5.07 -1.17
CA THR A 141 -17.05 -4.09 -0.11
C THR A 141 -17.05 -4.77 1.25
N GLN A 142 -16.46 -4.08 2.23
CA GLN A 142 -16.48 -4.44 3.64
C GLN A 142 -17.12 -3.30 4.43
N CYS A 143 -17.85 -3.62 5.49
CA CYS A 143 -18.35 -2.64 6.45
C CYS A 143 -17.88 -2.94 7.87
N HIS A 144 -17.94 -1.91 8.71
CA HIS A 144 -17.81 -2.06 10.16
C HIS A 144 -19.20 -2.22 10.77
N VAL A 145 -19.31 -3.13 11.74
CA VAL A 145 -20.52 -3.33 12.53
C VAL A 145 -20.14 -3.27 14.00
N THR A 146 -20.19 -2.09 14.59
CA THR A 146 -19.73 -1.84 15.95
C THR A 146 -20.68 -0.89 16.67
N ASN A 147 -20.67 -0.95 18.00
CA ASN A 147 -21.28 0.08 18.83
C ASN A 147 -20.43 0.28 20.08
N ILE A 148 -20.53 1.45 20.70
CA ILE A 148 -19.70 1.86 21.85
C ILE A 148 -19.84 0.90 23.05
N ARG A 149 -20.97 0.16 23.14
CA ARG A 149 -21.30 -0.72 24.27
C ARG A 149 -21.03 -2.19 23.99
N ASP A 150 -20.45 -2.53 22.83
CA ASP A 150 -20.30 -3.91 22.35
C ASP A 150 -21.59 -4.74 22.47
N ASN A 151 -22.75 -4.07 22.30
CA ASN A 151 -24.05 -4.71 22.49
C ASN A 151 -24.24 -5.78 21.40
N PRO A 152 -24.34 -7.07 21.76
CA PRO A 152 -24.41 -8.16 20.81
C PRO A 152 -25.72 -8.14 20.00
N VAL A 153 -26.82 -7.65 20.58
CA VAL A 153 -28.12 -7.55 19.90
C VAL A 153 -28.05 -6.51 18.79
N GLN A 154 -27.45 -5.36 19.06
CA GLN A 154 -27.26 -4.31 18.06
C GLN A 154 -26.29 -4.76 16.97
N ILE A 155 -25.17 -5.40 17.34
CA ILE A 155 -24.23 -5.96 16.37
C ILE A 155 -24.93 -6.96 15.44
N ALA A 156 -25.75 -7.86 15.97
CA ALA A 156 -26.48 -8.83 15.17
C ALA A 156 -27.48 -8.15 14.20
N ALA A 157 -28.21 -7.15 14.68
CA ALA A 157 -29.17 -6.39 13.89
C ALA A 157 -28.48 -5.59 12.75
N ASP A 158 -27.44 -4.82 13.08
CA ASP A 158 -26.69 -4.02 12.11
C ASP A 158 -25.94 -4.93 11.11
N ALA A 159 -25.46 -6.09 11.56
CA ALA A 159 -24.87 -7.08 10.67
C ALA A 159 -25.92 -7.64 9.69
N ALA A 160 -27.15 -7.89 10.12
CA ALA A 160 -28.21 -8.35 9.22
C ALA A 160 -28.53 -7.30 8.15
N ASP A 161 -28.68 -6.02 8.53
CA ASP A 161 -28.90 -4.92 7.60
C ASP A 161 -27.73 -4.75 6.62
N ALA A 162 -26.49 -4.82 7.10
CA ALA A 162 -25.30 -4.75 6.26
C ALA A 162 -25.22 -5.89 5.23
N ALA A 163 -25.62 -7.11 5.60
CA ALA A 163 -25.70 -8.21 4.65
C ALA A 163 -26.73 -7.92 3.56
N LEU A 164 -27.90 -7.41 3.92
CA LEU A 164 -28.96 -7.06 2.97
C LEU A 164 -28.50 -5.97 1.99
N ARG A 165 -27.69 -5.01 2.45
CA ARG A 165 -27.08 -3.96 1.61
C ARG A 165 -25.94 -4.45 0.70
N GLY A 166 -25.56 -5.73 0.79
CA GLY A 166 -24.60 -6.36 -0.12
C GLY A 166 -23.15 -6.34 0.34
N PHE A 167 -22.86 -6.03 1.61
CA PHE A 167 -21.50 -6.17 2.15
C PHE A 167 -21.13 -7.64 2.30
N GLN A 168 -20.11 -8.09 1.54
CA GLN A 168 -19.68 -9.48 1.53
C GLN A 168 -18.86 -9.86 2.77
N ASN A 169 -18.16 -8.89 3.37
CA ASN A 169 -17.37 -9.06 4.59
C ASN A 169 -17.78 -8.03 5.66
N LYS A 170 -17.75 -8.43 6.93
CA LYS A 170 -18.05 -7.57 8.09
C LYS A 170 -16.93 -7.66 9.11
N LYS A 171 -16.49 -6.53 9.65
CA LYS A 171 -15.47 -6.50 10.70
C LYS A 171 -16.11 -6.19 12.05
N LEU A 172 -15.84 -7.07 13.01
CA LEU A 172 -16.16 -6.94 14.43
C LEU A 172 -14.83 -6.80 15.20
N PRO A 173 -14.31 -5.60 15.46
CA PRO A 173 -13.22 -5.44 16.41
C PRO A 173 -13.73 -5.81 17.80
N GLN A 174 -13.17 -6.86 18.40
CA GLN A 174 -13.24 -7.06 19.85
C GLN A 174 -12.29 -6.04 20.49
N GLN A 175 -12.86 -5.13 21.29
CA GLN A 175 -12.26 -4.15 22.21
C GLN A 175 -10.77 -3.81 22.02
N LEU A 176 -10.51 -2.56 21.63
CA LEU A 176 -9.35 -1.84 22.17
C LEU A 176 -9.55 -1.73 23.70
N HIS A 177 -8.79 -2.50 24.47
CA HIS A 177 -8.50 -2.17 25.87
C HIS A 177 -7.73 -0.83 25.88
N VAL A 178 -8.44 0.30 25.81
CA VAL A 178 -7.90 1.58 26.28
C VAL A 178 -8.14 1.59 27.78
N THR A 179 -7.08 1.26 28.50
CA THR A 179 -6.89 1.55 29.91
C THR A 179 -7.16 3.04 30.14
N LEU A 180 -8.37 3.38 30.62
CA LEU A 180 -8.61 4.64 31.30
C LEU A 180 -8.25 4.41 32.77
N HIS A 181 -7.07 4.91 33.15
CA HIS A 181 -6.78 5.28 34.55
C HIS A 181 -7.28 6.70 34.78
#